data_AF-B1Q2M8-F1
#
_entry.id   AF-B1Q2M8-F1
#
_cell.length_a   1.000
_cell.length_b   1.000
_cell.length_c   1.000
_cell.angle_alpha   90.00
_cell.angle_beta   90.00
_cell.angle_gamma   90.00
#
_symmetry.space_group_name_H-M   'P 1'
#
loop_
_entity.id
_entity.type
_entity.pdbx_description
1 polymer ?
#
loop_
_entity_poly.entity_id
_entity_poly.type
_entity_poly.pdbx_seq_one_letter_code
_entity_poly.pdbx_strand_id
1 'polypeptide(L)' 'MRSPKGKLEDGRKVTAEMVRAAIPEELAKVKASVGGDTKTYDRAAEIFEQMSTSEGFAEFLTLPLYEEI' A
#
# COMPACT_ATOMS: atom_id res chain seq x y z
N MET A 1 -6.68 -9.57 3.48
CA MET A 1 -7.76 -9.63 4.49
C MET A 1 -9.01 -10.38 4.05
N ARG A 2 -9.75 -9.87 3.06
CA ARG A 2 -11.14 -10.27 2.76
C ARG A 2 -11.32 -11.64 2.11
N SER A 3 -10.31 -12.11 1.37
CA SER A 3 -10.36 -13.42 0.70
C SER A 3 -9.94 -14.54 1.66
N PRO A 4 -10.63 -15.70 1.68
CA PRO A 4 -10.20 -16.88 2.43
C PRO A 4 -8.80 -17.37 2.05
N LYS A 5 -8.37 -17.11 0.80
CA LYS A 5 -7.03 -17.43 0.28
C LYS A 5 -5.94 -16.43 0.66
N GLY A 6 -6.28 -15.30 1.30
CA GLY A 6 -5.31 -14.28 1.70
C GLY A 6 -4.45 -14.71 2.89
N LYS A 7 -3.59 -15.71 2.67
CA LYS A 7 -2.62 -16.25 3.63
C LYS A 7 -1.22 -16.18 3.02
N LEU A 8 -0.22 -15.96 3.87
CA LEU A 8 1.19 -16.10 3.50
C LEU A 8 1.56 -17.58 3.39
N GLU A 9 2.74 -17.86 2.83
CA GLU A 9 3.27 -19.22 2.70
C GLU A 9 3.46 -19.91 4.06
N ASP A 10 3.75 -19.14 5.11
CA ASP A 10 3.82 -19.60 6.49
C ASP A 10 2.44 -19.81 7.16
N GLY A 11 1.34 -19.60 6.43
CA GLY A 11 -0.03 -19.80 6.87
C GLY A 11 -0.67 -18.61 7.60
N ARG A 12 0.08 -17.55 7.91
CA ARG A 12 -0.48 -16.34 8.56
C ARG A 12 -1.47 -15.64 7.64
N LYS A 13 -2.60 -15.18 8.21
CA LYS A 13 -3.60 -14.40 7.47
C LYS A 13 -3.08 -13.00 7.20
N VAL A 14 -3.23 -12.50 5.98
CA VAL A 14 -2.90 -11.11 5.64
C VAL A 14 -3.90 -10.15 6.28
N THR A 15 -3.45 -9.29 7.19
CA THR A 15 -4.23 -8.25 7.91
C THR A 15 -3.88 -6.83 7.46
N ALA A 16 -4.69 -5.83 7.85
CA ALA A 16 -4.42 -4.41 7.57
C ALA A 16 -3.16 -3.96 8.28
N GLU A 17 -3.03 -4.38 9.54
CA GLU A 17 -1.89 -4.08 10.39
C GLU A 17 -0.57 -4.59 9.78
N MET A 18 -0.58 -5.78 9.19
CA MET A 18 0.58 -6.30 8.44
C MET A 18 0.94 -5.42 7.24
N VAL A 19 -0.06 -4.93 6.51
CA VAL A 19 0.18 -4.03 5.37
C VAL A 19 0.76 -2.70 5.86
N ARG A 20 0.16 -2.09 6.89
CA ARG A 20 0.65 -0.84 7.48
C ARG A 20 2.08 -0.95 7.99
N ALA A 21 2.43 -2.07 8.60
CA ALA A 21 3.80 -2.32 9.08
C ALA A 21 4.80 -2.49 7.92
N ALA A 22 4.38 -3.12 6.81
CA ALA A 22 5.25 -3.38 5.66
C ALA A 22 5.52 -2.12 4.82
N ILE A 23 4.56 -1.19 4.73
CA ILE A 23 4.69 0.03 3.91
C ILE A 23 5.98 0.82 4.21
N PRO A 24 6.31 1.21 5.45
CA PRO A 24 7.53 1.99 5.70
C PRO A 24 8.81 1.20 5.38
N GLU A 25 8.82 -0.11 5.64
CA GLU A 25 9.97 -0.97 5.34
C GLU A 25 10.25 -1.06 3.83
N GLU A 26 9.20 -1.29 3.03
CA GLU A 26 9.32 -1.38 1.58
C GLU A 26 9.55 -0.02 0.93
N LEU A 27 8.92 1.04 1.45
CA LEU A 27 9.13 2.41 0.97
C LEU A 27 10.60 2.83 1.11
N ALA A 28 11.24 2.49 2.22
CA ALA A 28 12.66 2.76 2.43
C ALA A 28 13.54 2.04 1.39
N LYS A 29 13.25 0.76 1.10
CA LYS A 29 13.96 -0.02 0.07
C LYS A 29 13.76 0.57 -1.33
N VAL A 30 12.52 0.97 -1.65
CA VAL A 30 12.19 1.61 -2.93
C VAL A 30 12.96 2.91 -3.10
N LYS A 31 12.92 3.81 -2.11
CA LYS A 31 13.65 5.09 -2.13
C LYS A 31 15.16 4.88 -2.32
N ALA A 32 15.74 3.89 -1.64
CA ALA A 32 17.15 3.52 -1.79
C ALA A 32 17.47 2.95 -3.18
N SER A 33 16.55 2.17 -3.76
CA SER A 33 16.75 1.53 -5.07
C SER A 33 16.67 2.50 -6.24
N VAL A 34 15.75 3.48 -6.18
CA VAL A 34 15.56 4.47 -7.25
C VAL A 34 16.73 5.45 -7.31
N GLY A 35 17.21 5.92 -6.14
CA GLY A 35 18.27 6.93 -6.06
C GLY A 35 17.92 8.22 -6.81
N GLY A 36 17.32 9.20 -6.12
CA GLY A 36 16.90 10.44 -6.78
C GLY A 36 15.81 11.19 -6.01
N ASP A 37 14.97 11.93 -6.73
CA ASP A 37 13.84 12.64 -6.12
C ASP A 37 12.71 11.67 -5.75
N THR A 38 12.47 11.54 -4.45
CA THR A 38 11.43 10.67 -3.89
C THR A 38 10.35 11.47 -3.15
N LYS A 39 10.23 12.78 -3.37
CA LYS A 39 9.27 13.63 -2.64
C LYS A 39 7.82 13.17 -2.76
N THR A 40 7.45 12.61 -3.92
CA THR A 40 6.08 12.13 -4.17
C THR A 40 5.79 10.75 -3.57
N TYR A 41 6.81 10.03 -3.14
CA TYR A 41 6.68 8.63 -2.72
C TYR A 41 6.00 8.51 -1.35
N ASP A 42 6.20 9.48 -0.47
CA ASP A 42 5.51 9.52 0.83
C ASP A 42 4.00 9.68 0.62
N ARG A 43 3.58 10.60 -0.26
CA ARG A 43 2.16 10.77 -0.59
C ARG A 43 1.58 9.53 -1.28
N ALA A 44 2.33 8.93 -2.20
CA ALA A 44 1.91 7.69 -2.86
C ALA A 44 1.73 6.52 -1.86
N ALA A 45 2.59 6.44 -0.84
CA ALA A 45 2.47 5.42 0.21
C ALA A 45 1.20 5.60 1.06
N GLU A 46 0.84 6.84 1.41
CA GLU A 46 -0.39 7.16 2.13
C GLU A 46 -1.64 6.77 1.32
N ILE A 47 -1.68 7.13 0.04
CA ILE A 47 -2.77 6.77 -0.87
C ILE A 47 -2.87 5.25 -0.99
N PHE A 48 -1.74 4.57 -1.17
CA PHE A 48 -1.69 3.11 -1.25
C PHE A 48 -2.19 2.45 0.05
N GLU A 49 -1.83 2.96 1.22
CA GLU A 49 -2.32 2.45 2.50
C GLU A 49 -3.84 2.52 2.57
N GLN A 50 -4.40 3.69 2.26
CA GLN A 50 -5.85 3.90 2.29
C GLN A 50 -6.55 2.93 1.34
N MET A 51 -6.07 2.79 0.10
CA MET A 51 -6.68 1.93 -0.90
C MET A 51 -6.57 0.43 -0.54
N SER A 52 -5.41 -0.01 -0.07
CA SER A 52 -5.14 -1.41 0.24
C SER A 52 -5.85 -1.90 1.51
N THR A 53 -6.19 -0.98 2.42
CA THR A 53 -6.87 -1.30 3.68
C THR A 53 -8.36 -0.93 3.71
N SER A 54 -8.85 -0.18 2.72
CA SER A 54 -10.24 0.28 2.60
C SER A 54 -11.28 -0.85 2.65
N GLU A 55 -12.48 -0.51 3.15
CA GLU A 55 -13.67 -1.36 3.10
C GLU A 55 -14.35 -1.45 1.74
N GLY A 56 -14.32 -0.36 0.98
CA GLY A 56 -14.76 -0.32 -0.40
C GLY A 56 -13.61 -0.60 -1.37
N PHE A 57 -13.86 -1.43 -2.38
CA PHE A 57 -12.98 -1.51 -3.54
C PHE A 57 -13.37 -0.36 -4.49
N ALA A 58 -12.50 0.63 -4.65
CA ALA A 58 -12.70 1.65 -5.67
C ALA A 58 -12.70 0.98 -7.05
N GLU A 59 -13.65 1.31 -7.93
CA GLU A 59 -13.73 0.73 -9.28
C GLU A 59 -12.47 1.01 -10.10
N PHE A 60 -11.76 2.11 -9.82
CA PHE A 60 -10.50 2.46 -10.45
C PHE A 60 -9.51 3.00 -9.44
N LEU A 61 -8.27 2.49 -9.49
CA LEU A 61 -7.15 2.99 -8.68
C LEU A 61 -6.83 4.47 -8.94
N THR A 62 -7.32 5.03 -10.04
CA THR A 62 -7.07 6.42 -10.44
C THR A 62 -7.98 7.42 -9.74
N LEU A 63 -9.16 7.03 -9.23
CA LEU A 63 -10.10 7.99 -8.65
C LEU A 63 -9.53 8.70 -7.39
N PRO A 64 -8.94 7.99 -6.41
CA PRO A 64 -8.28 8.65 -5.29
C PRO A 64 -7.06 9.48 -5.71
N LEU A 65 -6.39 9.11 -6.82
CA LEU A 65 -5.25 9.86 -7.34
C LEU A 65 -5.65 11.16 -8.05
N TYR A 66 -6.81 11.20 -8.68
CA TYR A 66 -7.30 12.39 -9.40
C TYR A 66 -7.83 13.48 -8.46
N GLU A 67 -8.33 13.11 -7.29
CA GLU A 67 -8.81 14.05 -6.26
C GLU A 67 -7.67 14.79 -5.52
N GLU A 68 -6.43 14.36 -5.73
CA GLU A 68 -5.21 14.87 -5.11
C GLU A 68 -4.40 15.83 -6.02
N ILE A 69 -4.92 16.12 -7.23
CA ILE A 69 -4.36 17.08 -8.20
C ILE A 69 -5.13 18.40 -8.11
#